data_AF-A0A8T3BW92-F1
#
_entry.id   AF-A0A8T3BW92-F1
#
_cell.length_a   1.000
_cell.length_b   1.000
_cell.length_c   1.000
_cell.angle_alpha   90.00
_cell.angle_beta   90.00
_cell.angle_gamma   90.00
#
_symmetry.space_group_name_H-M   'P 1'
#
loop_
_entity.id
_entity.type
_entity.pdbx_description
1 polymer ?
#
loop_
_entity_poly.entity_id
_entity_poly.type
_entity_poly.pdbx_seq_one_letter_code
_entity_poly.pdbx_strand_id
1 'polypeptide(L)'
;MSIGFFSCICGLSKEFEDYCGGLCKWTGQRVNVSKSQMMFGKVVRYSMKKKIAKALGFKVVKEMKYLGVKMSLNRIKMADFQEILSNVMDKLNAWSKKSLSLGGKLILIDSSLLSMPNFLITHSMVPKRVLHELEKLCRSFLWHKNDGTNDMHYVAWGDICKPRCFGGLGVHSPLDRVGSLRSKLAWNFIQKPQALFHRAMAARYGNDVMNGAQRKITSTAWRILVDGGKCLRMAVRWRVGKSDKINVLNDTWLLDRCINRWPTFIDCNSLDGVYVQQLLLSNGKWDCTKL
;
A
#
# COMPACT_ATOMS: atom_id res chain seq x y z
N MET A 1 -19.90 -4.69 8.48
CA MET A 1 -19.62 -3.43 9.19
C MET A 1 -19.08 -2.44 8.17
N SER A 2 -19.90 -1.48 7.77
CA SER A 2 -19.64 -0.61 6.62
C SER A 2 -18.98 0.69 7.08
N ILE A 3 -17.95 1.16 6.39
CA ILE A 3 -17.33 2.48 6.62
C ILE A 3 -17.96 3.47 5.66
N GLY A 4 -18.63 4.49 6.19
CA GLY A 4 -19.08 5.65 5.42
C GLY A 4 -18.28 6.89 5.80
N PHE A 5 -17.71 7.57 4.81
CA PHE A 5 -17.10 8.90 4.99
C PHE A 5 -18.13 9.95 4.57
N PHE A 6 -18.74 10.64 5.54
CA PHE A 6 -19.76 11.65 5.27
C PHE A 6 -19.25 13.05 5.61
N SER A 7 -19.51 14.00 4.72
CA SER A 7 -19.33 15.42 5.01
C SER A 7 -20.42 15.86 6.00
N CYS A 8 -20.07 16.59 7.06
CA CYS A 8 -20.94 16.83 8.21
C CYS A 8 -22.00 17.91 7.92
N ILE A 9 -23.18 17.51 7.43
CA ILE A 9 -24.40 18.33 7.44
C ILE A 9 -25.43 17.59 8.29
N CYS A 10 -26.14 18.28 9.20
CA CYS A 10 -27.12 17.67 10.11
C CYS A 10 -28.22 16.85 9.41
N GLY A 11 -28.51 17.10 8.12
CA GLY A 11 -29.42 16.27 7.33
C GLY A 11 -28.89 14.85 7.09
N LEU A 12 -27.58 14.70 6.90
CA LEU A 12 -26.95 13.41 6.58
C LEU A 12 -26.97 12.42 7.75
N SER A 13 -27.06 12.88 9.00
CA SER A 13 -27.19 11.94 10.13
C SER A 13 -28.55 11.28 10.17
N LYS A 14 -29.62 12.01 9.80
CA LYS A 14 -30.97 11.45 9.70
C LYS A 14 -31.08 10.49 8.52
N GLU A 15 -30.57 10.89 7.35
CA GLU A 15 -30.52 10.01 6.18
C GLU A 15 -29.75 8.72 6.47
N PHE A 16 -28.66 8.80 7.25
CA PHE A 16 -27.91 7.62 7.67
C PHE A 16 -28.72 6.71 8.61
N GLU A 17 -29.45 7.27 9.57
CA GLU A 17 -30.36 6.51 10.44
C GLU A 17 -31.47 5.83 9.65
N ASP A 18 -32.10 6.54 8.72
CA ASP A 18 -33.16 6.02 7.86
C ASP A 18 -32.65 4.88 6.98
N TYR A 19 -31.46 5.05 6.41
CA TYR A 19 -30.80 4.02 5.60
C TYR A 19 -30.44 2.79 6.42
N CYS A 20 -29.83 2.97 7.60
CA CYS A 20 -29.54 1.87 8.50
C CYS A 20 -30.81 1.16 8.98
N GLY A 21 -31.87 1.92 9.28
CA GLY A 21 -33.18 1.39 9.65
C GLY A 21 -33.79 0.55 8.54
N GLY A 22 -33.74 1.04 7.29
CA GLY A 22 -34.20 0.31 6.10
C GLY A 22 -33.44 -1.01 5.90
N LEU A 23 -32.11 -0.97 5.97
CA LEU A 23 -31.27 -2.18 5.90
C LEU A 23 -31.55 -3.17 7.03
N CYS A 24 -31.73 -2.69 8.26
CA CYS A 24 -32.06 -3.54 9.41
C CYS A 24 -33.41 -4.23 9.21
N LYS A 25 -34.40 -3.54 8.63
CA LYS A 25 -35.70 -4.13 8.29
C LYS A 25 -35.58 -5.20 7.21
N TRP A 26 -34.82 -4.95 6.15
CA TRP A 26 -34.68 -5.90 5.04
C TRP A 26 -33.84 -7.14 5.40
N THR A 27 -32.78 -6.96 6.18
CA THR A 27 -31.83 -8.05 6.50
C THR A 27 -32.17 -8.79 7.79
N GLY A 28 -33.07 -8.24 8.62
CA GLY A 28 -33.32 -8.73 9.98
C GLY A 28 -32.16 -8.51 10.97
N GLN A 29 -31.07 -7.88 10.53
CA GLN A 29 -29.90 -7.62 11.38
C GLN A 29 -30.08 -6.35 12.21
N ARG A 30 -29.42 -6.27 13.37
CA ARG A 30 -29.41 -5.07 14.23
C ARG A 30 -28.00 -4.50 14.35
N VAL A 31 -27.91 -3.17 14.37
CA VAL A 31 -26.65 -2.46 14.60
C VAL A 31 -26.21 -2.63 16.06
N ASN A 32 -24.97 -3.05 16.25
CA ASN A 32 -24.38 -3.14 17.58
C ASN A 32 -23.81 -1.78 17.98
N VAL A 33 -24.59 -0.99 18.73
CA VAL A 33 -24.23 0.36 19.18
C VAL A 33 -22.98 0.37 20.06
N SER A 34 -22.71 -0.69 20.85
CA SER A 34 -21.54 -0.73 21.73
C SER A 34 -20.22 -0.95 20.97
N LYS A 35 -20.27 -1.61 19.81
CA LYS A 35 -19.14 -1.77 18.90
C LYS A 35 -19.03 -0.62 17.89
N SER A 36 -20.12 0.11 17.63
CA SER A 36 -20.13 1.26 16.73
C SER A 36 -19.42 2.47 17.34
N GLN A 37 -18.49 3.03 16.58
CA GLN A 37 -17.67 4.17 16.99
C GLN A 37 -17.71 5.25 15.92
N MET A 38 -17.56 6.50 16.34
CA MET A 38 -17.57 7.67 15.47
C MET A 38 -16.34 8.54 15.70
N MET A 39 -15.79 9.06 14.60
CA MET A 39 -14.67 9.99 14.60
C MET A 39 -15.08 11.27 13.87
N PHE A 40 -14.63 12.42 14.37
CA PHE A 40 -14.93 13.71 13.75
C PHE A 40 -13.67 14.43 13.28
N GLY A 41 -13.74 14.98 12.07
CA GLY A 41 -12.74 15.90 11.55
C GLY A 41 -12.52 17.12 12.46
N LYS A 42 -11.34 17.75 12.33
CA LYS A 42 -10.96 18.94 13.12
C LYS A 42 -11.90 20.13 12.91
N VAL A 43 -12.54 20.22 11.74
CA VAL A 43 -13.42 21.33 11.32
C VAL A 43 -14.76 21.34 12.07
N VAL A 44 -15.21 20.20 12.57
CA VAL A 44 -16.55 20.09 13.19
C VAL A 44 -16.54 20.72 14.59
N ARG A 45 -17.48 21.63 14.87
CA ARG A 45 -17.65 22.28 16.18
C ARG A 45 -18.14 21.29 17.24
N TYR A 46 -17.73 21.49 18.50
CA TYR A 46 -18.07 20.57 19.61
C TYR A 46 -19.59 20.41 19.82
N SER A 47 -20.36 21.50 19.74
CA SER A 47 -21.82 21.46 19.85
C SER A 47 -22.46 20.55 18.81
N MET A 48 -21.95 20.58 17.57
CA MET A 48 -22.40 19.72 16.48
C MET A 48 -22.04 18.25 16.72
N LYS A 49 -20.82 17.98 17.20
CA LYS A 49 -20.39 16.61 17.56
C LYS A 49 -21.33 15.99 18.58
N LYS A 50 -21.71 16.75 19.61
CA LYS A 50 -22.62 16.28 20.67
C LYS A 50 -24.03 16.02 20.13
N LYS A 51 -24.55 16.87 19.24
CA LYS A 51 -25.85 16.66 18.58
C LYS A 51 -25.86 15.36 17.76
N ILE A 52 -24.85 15.16 16.91
CA ILE A 52 -24.73 13.97 16.06
C ILE A 52 -24.51 12.70 16.90
N ALA A 53 -23.67 12.78 17.93
CA ALA A 53 -23.45 11.65 18.84
C ALA A 53 -24.70 11.26 19.64
N LYS A 54 -25.52 12.25 20.03
CA LYS A 54 -26.79 12.00 20.73
C LYS A 54 -27.84 11.39 19.79
N ALA A 55 -27.89 11.81 18.53
CA ALA A 55 -28.78 11.21 17.53
C ALA A 55 -28.42 9.74 17.29
N LEU A 56 -27.17 9.46 16.92
CA LEU A 56 -26.73 8.13 16.52
C LEU A 56 -26.49 7.15 17.69
N GLY A 57 -26.29 7.66 18.91
CA GLY A 57 -25.95 6.85 20.08
C GLY A 57 -24.55 6.21 20.06
N PHE A 58 -23.70 6.54 19.07
CA PHE A 58 -22.37 5.94 18.94
C PHE A 58 -21.31 6.61 19.83
N LYS A 59 -20.33 5.82 20.28
CA LYS A 59 -19.21 6.33 21.08
C LYS A 59 -18.29 7.21 20.21
N VAL A 60 -18.06 8.44 20.65
CA VAL A 60 -17.09 9.34 20.00
C VAL A 60 -15.69 8.97 20.45
N VAL A 61 -14.83 8.60 19.49
CA VAL A 61 -13.44 8.21 19.73
C VAL A 61 -12.48 9.10 18.94
N LYS A 62 -11.26 9.26 19.45
CA LYS A 62 -10.19 9.98 18.73
C LYS A 62 -9.49 9.08 17.71
N GLU A 63 -9.49 7.78 17.97
CA GLU A 63 -8.80 6.76 17.19
C GLU A 63 -9.67 5.50 17.20
N MET A 64 -9.74 4.80 16.07
CA MET A 64 -10.46 3.53 15.96
C MET A 64 -9.61 2.51 15.23
N LYS A 65 -9.75 1.23 15.58
CA LYS A 65 -9.04 0.14 14.92
C LYS A 65 -9.99 -0.55 13.96
N TYR A 66 -9.59 -0.65 12.69
CA TYR A 66 -10.35 -1.33 11.67
C TYR A 66 -9.47 -2.34 10.94
N LEU A 67 -9.83 -3.62 11.01
CA LEU A 67 -9.08 -4.73 10.40
C LEU A 67 -7.58 -4.70 10.76
N GLY A 68 -7.25 -4.36 12.01
CA GLY A 68 -5.86 -4.25 12.46
C GLY A 68 -5.17 -2.92 12.14
N VAL A 69 -5.75 -2.07 11.27
CA VAL A 69 -5.22 -0.74 10.95
C VAL A 69 -5.78 0.27 11.94
N LYS A 70 -4.89 1.00 12.60
CA LYS A 70 -5.26 2.14 13.43
C LYS A 70 -5.62 3.33 12.53
N MET A 71 -6.86 3.78 12.62
CA MET A 71 -7.36 4.96 11.94
C MET A 71 -7.36 6.12 12.92
N SER A 72 -6.52 7.11 12.63
CA SER A 72 -6.38 8.35 13.38
C SER A 72 -6.38 9.52 12.40
N LEU A 73 -6.95 10.65 12.82
CA LEU A 73 -6.85 11.91 12.06
C LEU A 73 -5.50 12.60 12.28
N ASN A 74 -4.70 12.08 13.21
CA ASN A 74 -3.35 12.54 13.46
C ASN A 74 -2.34 11.83 12.55
N ARG A 75 -1.15 12.41 12.46
CA ARG A 75 -0.02 11.78 11.77
C ARG A 75 0.34 10.48 12.49
N ILE A 76 0.44 9.40 11.72
CA ILE A 76 0.83 8.07 12.22
C ILE A 76 2.24 8.16 12.82
N LYS A 77 2.41 7.58 14.00
CA LYS A 77 3.66 7.51 14.75
C LYS A 77 4.19 6.08 14.81
N MET A 78 5.46 5.93 15.17
CA MET A 78 6.06 4.62 15.41
C MET A 78 5.31 3.83 16.51
N ALA A 79 4.81 4.53 17.53
CA ALA A 79 4.05 3.94 18.64
C ALA A 79 2.80 3.18 18.16
N ASP A 80 2.20 3.59 17.03
CA ASP A 80 0.99 2.96 16.49
C ASP A 80 1.24 1.54 15.94
N PHE A 81 2.51 1.19 15.69
CA PHE A 81 2.91 -0.12 15.14
C PHE A 81 3.56 -1.04 16.18
N GLN A 82 3.66 -0.62 17.44
CA GLN A 82 4.26 -1.42 18.50
C GLN A 82 3.52 -2.73 18.74
N GLU A 83 2.20 -2.74 18.53
CA GLU A 83 1.38 -3.94 18.65
C GLU A 83 1.83 -5.06 17.67
N ILE A 84 2.34 -4.70 16.49
CA ILE A 84 2.87 -5.70 15.56
C ILE A 84 4.13 -6.34 16.14
N LEU A 85 5.03 -5.51 16.67
CA LEU A 85 6.28 -5.97 17.25
C LEU A 85 6.03 -6.83 18.49
N SER A 86 5.05 -6.48 19.33
CA SER A 86 4.66 -7.32 20.47
C SER A 86 4.11 -8.66 20.00
N ASN A 87 3.20 -8.68 19.02
CA ASN A 87 2.64 -9.94 18.51
C ASN A 87 3.70 -10.86 17.88
N VAL A 88 4.71 -10.28 17.23
CA VAL A 88 5.88 -11.01 16.72
C VAL A 88 6.70 -11.56 17.87
N MET A 89 6.97 -10.75 18.89
CA MET A 89 7.74 -11.16 20.07
C MET A 89 7.05 -12.28 20.85
N ASP A 90 5.72 -12.23 20.99
CA ASP A 90 4.94 -13.28 21.64
C ASP A 90 5.05 -14.62 20.89
N LYS A 91 5.00 -14.59 19.55
CA LYS A 91 5.23 -15.78 18.73
C LYS A 91 6.65 -16.31 18.86
N LEU A 92 7.64 -15.41 18.86
CA LEU A 92 9.04 -15.78 19.06
C LEU A 92 9.26 -16.44 20.41
N ASN A 93 8.70 -15.88 21.48
CA ASN A 93 8.78 -16.45 22.82
C ASN A 93 8.11 -17.83 22.91
N ALA A 94 6.98 -18.02 22.21
CA ALA A 94 6.31 -19.31 22.14
C ALA A 94 7.11 -20.37 21.38
N TRP A 95 7.85 -19.98 20.33
CA TRP A 95 8.66 -20.90 19.53
C TRP A 95 10.06 -21.14 20.06
N SER A 96 10.65 -20.18 20.79
CA SER A 96 11.95 -20.33 21.42
C SER A 96 11.99 -21.49 22.43
N LYS A 97 10.82 -21.91 22.95
CA LYS A 97 10.68 -23.09 23.82
C LYS A 97 10.77 -24.42 23.06
N LYS A 98 10.70 -24.41 21.73
CA LYS A 98 10.70 -25.61 20.89
C LYS A 98 12.08 -25.77 20.23
N SER A 99 12.61 -26.99 20.24
CA SER A 99 13.82 -27.29 19.48
C SER A 99 13.51 -27.35 17.99
N LEU A 100 13.92 -26.32 17.25
CA LEU A 100 13.69 -26.17 15.82
C LEU A 100 15.02 -26.20 15.07
N SER A 101 15.05 -26.94 13.96
CA SER A 101 16.16 -26.88 13.01
C SER A 101 16.25 -25.48 12.37
N LEU A 102 17.44 -25.13 11.85
CA LEU A 102 17.65 -23.86 11.15
C LEU A 102 16.66 -23.67 9.99
N GLY A 103 16.44 -24.73 9.20
CA GLY A 103 15.44 -24.73 8.12
C GLY A 103 14.01 -24.52 8.62
N GLY A 104 13.64 -25.13 9.76
CA GLY A 104 12.34 -24.91 10.39
C GLY A 104 12.14 -23.46 10.86
N LYS A 105 13.18 -22.85 11.43
CA LYS A 105 13.16 -21.43 11.82
C LYS A 105 12.97 -20.51 10.62
N LEU A 106 13.67 -20.76 9.51
CA LEU A 106 13.52 -19.99 8.27
C LEU A 106 12.09 -20.04 7.73
N ILE A 107 11.49 -21.23 7.69
CA ILE A 107 10.11 -21.40 7.22
C ILE A 107 9.14 -20.61 8.11
N LEU A 108 9.30 -20.66 9.44
CA LEU A 108 8.45 -19.91 10.38
C LEU A 108 8.61 -18.39 10.22
N ILE A 109 9.83 -17.91 10.00
CA ILE A 109 10.10 -16.49 9.76
C ILE A 109 9.35 -16.03 8.52
N ASP A 110 9.48 -16.73 7.39
CA ASP A 110 8.90 -16.25 6.13
C ASP A 110 7.38 -16.43 6.06
N SER A 111 6.88 -17.60 6.48
CA SER A 111 5.44 -17.91 6.40
C SER A 111 4.59 -17.12 7.40
N SER A 112 5.14 -16.79 8.57
CA SER A 112 4.36 -16.21 9.68
C SER A 112 4.85 -14.82 10.08
N LEU A 113 6.12 -14.65 10.49
CA LEU A 113 6.57 -13.36 11.04
C LEU A 113 6.61 -12.25 9.99
N LEU A 114 7.18 -12.55 8.81
CA LEU A 114 7.30 -11.57 7.73
C LEU A 114 5.99 -11.37 6.97
N SER A 115 5.04 -12.30 7.08
CA SER A 115 3.73 -12.17 6.44
C SER A 115 2.76 -11.30 7.26
N MET A 116 2.89 -11.28 8.60
CA MET A 116 2.05 -10.47 9.50
C MET A 116 1.94 -8.97 9.14
N PRO A 117 3.03 -8.22 8.88
CA PRO A 117 2.92 -6.80 8.58
C PRO A 117 2.44 -6.49 7.16
N ASN A 118 2.33 -7.48 6.26
CA ASN A 118 2.06 -7.22 4.83
C ASN A 118 0.79 -6.39 4.61
N PHE A 119 -0.28 -6.68 5.35
CA PHE A 119 -1.52 -5.91 5.26
C PHE A 119 -1.31 -4.44 5.64
N LEU A 120 -0.56 -4.18 6.71
CA LEU A 120 -0.28 -2.83 7.21
C LEU A 120 0.70 -2.08 6.30
N ILE A 121 1.72 -2.75 5.77
CA ILE A 121 2.65 -2.19 4.78
C ILE A 121 1.90 -1.72 3.51
N THR A 122 0.93 -2.51 3.08
CA THR A 122 0.12 -2.23 1.88
C THR A 122 -0.78 -1.00 2.08
N HIS A 123 -1.49 -0.92 3.20
CA HIS A 123 -2.56 0.08 3.40
C HIS A 123 -2.15 1.29 4.26
N SER A 124 -0.95 1.30 4.83
CA SER A 124 -0.47 2.38 5.70
C SER A 124 0.99 2.76 5.44
N MET A 125 1.35 3.97 5.88
CA MET A 125 2.74 4.45 5.80
C MET A 125 3.54 3.99 7.02
N VAL A 126 3.95 2.72 7.02
CA VAL A 126 4.81 2.15 8.07
C VAL A 126 6.20 2.79 8.03
N PRO A 127 6.72 3.34 9.15
CA PRO A 127 8.09 3.85 9.22
C PRO A 127 9.11 2.73 9.01
N LYS A 128 10.16 2.99 8.22
CA LYS A 128 11.25 2.03 7.95
C LYS A 128 11.87 1.46 9.24
N ARG A 129 11.96 2.28 10.30
CA ARG A 129 12.46 1.85 11.61
C ARG A 129 11.69 0.66 12.18
N VAL A 130 10.37 0.61 12.03
CA VAL A 130 9.56 -0.54 12.50
C VAL A 130 9.91 -1.80 11.71
N LEU A 131 10.13 -1.68 10.41
CA LEU A 131 10.52 -2.79 9.55
C LEU A 131 11.92 -3.30 9.89
N HIS A 132 12.86 -2.40 10.20
CA HIS A 132 14.19 -2.79 10.68
C HIS A 132 14.15 -3.50 12.04
N GLU A 133 13.32 -3.05 12.99
CA GLU A 133 13.13 -3.76 14.26
C GLU A 133 12.53 -5.17 14.04
N LEU A 134 11.59 -5.30 13.11
CA LEU A 134 11.05 -6.60 12.73
C LEU A 134 12.14 -7.53 12.16
N GLU A 135 12.95 -7.05 11.23
CA GLU A 135 14.07 -7.81 10.68
C GLU A 135 15.09 -8.19 11.76
N LYS A 136 15.36 -7.28 12.70
CA LYS A 136 16.25 -7.55 13.83
C LYS A 136 15.73 -8.71 14.69
N LEU A 137 14.43 -8.73 14.99
CA LEU A 137 13.79 -9.83 15.73
C LEU A 137 13.87 -11.15 14.96
N CYS A 138 13.55 -11.15 13.67
CA CYS A 138 13.65 -12.35 12.81
C CYS A 138 15.09 -12.88 12.72
N ARG A 139 16.06 -11.98 12.52
CA ARG A 139 17.48 -12.32 12.49
C ARG A 139 17.98 -12.88 13.81
N SER A 140 17.56 -12.26 14.92
CA SER A 140 17.89 -12.76 16.26
C SER A 140 17.37 -14.18 16.44
N PHE A 141 16.09 -14.43 16.13
CA PHE A 141 15.49 -15.76 16.26
C PHE A 141 16.16 -16.83 15.40
N LEU A 142 16.56 -16.47 14.17
CA LEU A 142 17.21 -17.40 13.26
C LEU A 142 18.52 -17.95 13.84
N TRP A 143 19.34 -17.06 14.41
CA TRP A 143 20.69 -17.39 14.89
C TRP A 143 20.74 -17.78 16.37
N HIS A 144 19.72 -17.46 17.17
CA HIS A 144 19.72 -17.80 18.59
C HIS A 144 19.62 -19.32 18.81
N LYS A 145 20.48 -19.89 19.65
CA LYS A 145 20.37 -21.28 20.10
C LYS A 145 19.39 -21.39 21.27
N ASN A 146 18.82 -22.57 21.51
CA ASN A 146 17.79 -22.75 22.55
C ASN A 146 18.35 -22.59 23.98
N ASP A 147 19.66 -22.52 24.14
CA ASP A 147 20.36 -22.49 25.42
C ASP A 147 20.50 -21.05 25.98
N GLY A 148 19.84 -20.07 25.37
CA GLY A 148 19.86 -18.67 25.83
C GLY A 148 21.15 -17.91 25.49
N THR A 149 22.10 -18.54 24.79
CA THR A 149 23.33 -17.91 24.34
C THR A 149 23.10 -17.15 23.03
N ASN A 150 23.51 -15.87 23.01
CA ASN A 150 23.53 -15.09 21.78
C ASN A 150 24.63 -15.62 20.87
N ASP A 151 24.25 -16.34 19.82
CA ASP A 151 25.19 -16.85 18.83
C ASP A 151 25.58 -15.76 17.83
N MET A 152 26.76 -15.94 17.22
CA MET A 152 27.25 -15.03 16.20
C MET A 152 26.37 -15.09 14.94
N HIS A 153 26.07 -13.94 14.34
CA HIS A 153 25.37 -13.90 13.05
C HIS A 153 26.34 -14.31 11.93
N TYR A 154 26.25 -15.56 11.47
CA TYR A 154 27.16 -16.11 10.46
C TYR A 154 27.01 -15.49 9.07
N VAL A 155 25.80 -15.08 8.68
CA VAL A 155 25.50 -14.55 7.35
C VAL A 155 24.74 -13.24 7.47
N ALA A 156 25.10 -12.26 6.63
CA ALA A 156 24.40 -10.98 6.57
C ALA A 156 22.93 -11.17 6.14
N TRP A 157 22.02 -10.40 6.74
CA TRP A 157 20.59 -10.52 6.46
C TRP A 157 20.26 -10.25 4.98
N GLY A 158 20.98 -9.33 4.33
CA GLY A 158 20.83 -9.06 2.91
C GLY A 158 21.17 -10.28 2.03
N ASP A 159 22.16 -11.08 2.40
CA ASP A 159 22.53 -12.29 1.67
C ASP A 159 21.51 -13.41 1.88
N ILE A 160 20.99 -13.55 3.09
CA ILE A 160 19.86 -14.45 3.39
C ILE A 160 18.65 -14.10 2.54
N CYS A 161 18.41 -12.80 2.33
CA CYS A 161 17.25 -12.31 1.59
C CYS A 161 17.35 -12.46 0.07
N LYS A 162 18.53 -12.81 -0.46
CA LYS A 162 18.68 -13.04 -1.90
C LYS A 162 17.83 -14.24 -2.35
N PRO A 163 17.36 -14.24 -3.60
CA PRO A 163 16.74 -15.43 -4.19
C PRO A 163 17.72 -16.61 -4.18
N ARG A 164 17.19 -17.84 -4.16
CA ARG A 164 18.01 -19.06 -4.14
C ARG A 164 18.93 -19.19 -5.35
N CYS A 165 18.50 -18.71 -6.52
CA CYS A 165 19.33 -18.66 -7.72
C CYS A 165 20.55 -17.73 -7.61
N PHE A 166 20.55 -16.79 -6.65
CA PHE A 166 21.66 -15.90 -6.36
C PHE A 166 22.40 -16.30 -5.06
N GLY A 167 22.24 -17.55 -4.60
CA GLY A 167 22.93 -18.09 -3.42
C GLY A 167 22.33 -17.68 -2.07
N GLY A 168 21.14 -17.05 -2.04
CA GLY A 168 20.43 -16.73 -0.81
C GLY A 168 19.45 -17.82 -0.36
N LEU A 169 18.74 -17.55 0.74
CA LEU A 169 17.76 -18.50 1.31
C LEU A 169 16.33 -18.23 0.84
N GLY A 170 16.10 -17.18 0.06
CA GLY A 170 14.79 -16.84 -0.51
C GLY A 170 13.83 -16.17 0.47
N VAL A 171 14.33 -15.62 1.57
CA VAL A 171 13.52 -14.85 2.53
C VAL A 171 13.31 -13.43 1.98
N HIS A 172 12.08 -12.93 1.90
CA HIS A 172 11.89 -11.58 1.35
C HIS A 172 11.96 -10.51 2.45
N SER A 173 12.88 -9.55 2.35
CA SER A 173 12.90 -8.41 3.28
C SER A 173 11.58 -7.62 3.25
N PRO A 174 10.98 -7.28 4.39
CA PRO A 174 9.78 -6.45 4.44
C PRO A 174 10.04 -5.02 3.90
N LEU A 175 11.28 -4.53 3.90
CA LEU A 175 11.66 -3.24 3.31
C LEU A 175 11.54 -3.28 1.78
N ASP A 176 12.02 -4.36 1.16
CA ASP A 176 11.96 -4.55 -0.29
C ASP A 176 10.52 -4.83 -0.76
N ARG A 177 9.73 -5.49 0.09
CA ARG A 177 8.30 -5.77 -0.19
C ARG A 177 7.43 -4.50 -0.23
N VAL A 178 7.84 -3.39 0.39
CA VAL A 178 6.98 -2.19 0.52
C VAL A 178 6.50 -1.68 -0.83
N GLY A 179 7.42 -1.49 -1.77
CA GLY A 179 7.09 -1.00 -3.12
C GLY A 179 6.16 -1.98 -3.83
N SER A 180 6.55 -3.25 -3.89
CA SER A 180 5.83 -4.32 -4.60
C SER A 180 4.40 -4.50 -4.08
N LEU A 181 4.19 -4.48 -2.76
CA LEU A 181 2.86 -4.60 -2.16
C LEU A 181 1.96 -3.41 -2.52
N ARG A 182 2.52 -2.20 -2.54
CA ARG A 182 1.79 -0.98 -2.92
C ARG A 182 1.53 -0.89 -4.41
N SER A 183 2.39 -1.46 -5.25
CA SER A 183 2.19 -1.55 -6.70
C SER A 183 0.86 -2.23 -7.06
N LYS A 184 0.41 -3.20 -6.26
CA LYS A 184 -0.90 -3.83 -6.44
C LYS A 184 -2.05 -2.83 -6.29
N LEU A 185 -1.97 -1.89 -5.35
CA LEU A 185 -2.98 -0.84 -5.18
C LEU A 185 -2.95 0.15 -6.35
N ALA A 186 -1.75 0.56 -6.79
CA ALA A 186 -1.58 1.43 -7.95
C ALA A 186 -2.13 0.79 -9.23
N TRP A 187 -1.86 -0.51 -9.44
CA TRP A 187 -2.40 -1.27 -10.56
C TRP A 187 -3.92 -1.35 -10.54
N ASN A 188 -4.51 -1.65 -9.38
CA ASN A 188 -5.97 -1.67 -9.22
C ASN A 188 -6.60 -0.29 -9.50
N PHE A 189 -5.92 0.80 -9.13
CA PHE A 189 -6.37 2.15 -9.43
C PHE A 189 -6.42 2.39 -10.94
N ILE A 190 -5.36 2.00 -11.67
CA ILE A 190 -5.28 2.14 -13.14
C ILE A 190 -6.34 1.27 -13.85
N GLN A 191 -6.52 0.03 -13.41
CA GLN A 191 -7.42 -0.95 -14.06
C GLN A 191 -8.91 -0.71 -13.80
N LYS A 192 -9.28 0.02 -12.74
CA LYS A 192 -10.68 0.16 -12.31
C LYS A 192 -11.12 1.63 -12.28
N PRO A 193 -11.23 2.30 -13.44
CA PRO A 193 -11.59 3.71 -13.50
C PRO A 193 -13.00 4.02 -12.97
N GLN A 194 -13.90 3.03 -13.03
CA GLN A 194 -15.28 3.15 -12.56
C GLN A 194 -15.44 3.02 -11.04
N ALA A 195 -14.41 2.52 -10.33
CA ALA A 195 -14.48 2.37 -8.89
C ALA A 195 -14.63 3.74 -8.21
N LEU A 196 -15.46 3.80 -7.16
CA LEU A 196 -15.65 5.04 -6.38
C LEU A 196 -14.33 5.60 -5.87
N PHE A 197 -13.43 4.71 -5.42
CA PHE A 197 -12.09 5.09 -4.98
C PHE A 197 -11.28 5.77 -6.09
N HIS A 198 -11.33 5.24 -7.32
CA HIS A 198 -10.66 5.87 -8.46
C HIS A 198 -11.25 7.25 -8.71
N ARG A 199 -12.57 7.35 -8.88
CA ARG A 199 -13.27 8.62 -9.16
C ARG A 199 -12.98 9.69 -8.11
N ALA A 200 -13.01 9.34 -6.83
CA ALA A 200 -12.76 10.28 -5.74
C ALA A 200 -11.31 10.77 -5.69
N MET A 201 -10.34 9.87 -5.89
CA MET A 201 -8.91 10.21 -5.86
C MET A 201 -8.48 10.95 -7.14
N ALA A 202 -8.96 10.49 -8.30
CA ALA A 202 -8.75 11.11 -9.60
C ALA A 202 -9.24 12.55 -9.65
N ALA A 203 -10.44 12.82 -9.12
CA ALA A 203 -10.99 14.17 -9.07
C ALA A 203 -10.11 15.14 -8.24
N ARG A 204 -9.38 14.64 -7.24
CA ARG A 204 -8.55 15.47 -6.36
C ARG A 204 -7.09 15.58 -6.80
N TYR A 205 -6.52 14.50 -7.32
CA TYR A 205 -5.08 14.37 -7.58
C TYR A 205 -4.73 14.12 -9.04
N GLY A 206 -5.69 13.77 -9.88
CA GLY A 206 -5.50 13.36 -11.27
C GLY A 206 -5.34 11.83 -11.42
N ASN A 207 -5.16 11.39 -12.66
CA ASN A 207 -5.07 9.96 -13.02
C ASN A 207 -3.64 9.42 -13.06
N ASP A 208 -2.65 10.31 -13.09
CA ASP A 208 -1.25 9.93 -13.27
C ASP A 208 -0.60 9.54 -11.93
N VAL A 209 -0.70 8.26 -11.58
CA VAL A 209 -0.06 7.68 -10.39
C VAL A 209 1.42 7.31 -10.64
N MET A 210 1.80 7.10 -11.91
CA MET A 210 3.12 6.57 -12.30
C MET A 210 4.18 7.67 -12.40
N ASN A 211 3.80 8.83 -12.95
CA ASN A 211 4.68 10.01 -13.10
C ASN A 211 4.23 11.20 -12.23
N GLY A 212 3.09 11.08 -11.53
CA GLY A 212 2.55 12.12 -10.67
C GLY A 212 3.54 12.64 -9.63
N ALA A 213 3.92 13.91 -9.76
CA ALA A 213 4.73 14.60 -8.77
C ALA A 213 4.03 14.62 -7.41
N GLN A 214 4.75 14.28 -6.35
CA GLN A 214 4.23 14.43 -4.99
C GLN A 214 4.07 15.92 -4.68
N ARG A 215 2.84 16.44 -4.73
CA ARG A 215 2.53 17.77 -4.20
C ARG A 215 2.93 17.83 -2.71
N LYS A 216 3.40 19.00 -2.24
CA LYS A 216 3.91 19.19 -0.86
C LYS A 216 2.92 18.75 0.23
N ILE A 217 1.60 18.85 -0.04
CA ILE A 217 0.53 18.39 0.86
C ILE A 217 -0.32 17.37 0.12
N THR A 218 -0.15 16.09 0.42
CA THR A 218 -0.90 14.97 -0.18
C THR A 218 -1.49 14.08 0.90
N SER A 219 -2.61 13.42 0.58
CA SER A 219 -3.16 12.40 1.48
C SER A 219 -2.19 11.22 1.58
N THR A 220 -2.22 10.53 2.72
CA THR A 220 -1.44 9.30 2.92
C THR A 220 -1.80 8.23 1.89
N ALA A 221 -3.09 8.10 1.55
CA ALA A 221 -3.57 7.19 0.50
C ALA A 221 -2.95 7.51 -0.87
N TRP A 222 -2.89 8.78 -1.27
CA TRP A 222 -2.25 9.16 -2.54
C TRP A 222 -0.76 8.89 -2.53
N ARG A 223 -0.07 9.15 -1.41
CA ARG A 223 1.35 8.82 -1.26
C ARG A 223 1.63 7.33 -1.42
N ILE A 224 0.78 6.47 -0.86
CA ILE A 224 0.88 5.01 -1.00
C ILE A 224 0.71 4.61 -2.47
N LEU A 225 -0.27 5.19 -3.17
CA LEU A 225 -0.49 4.94 -4.60
C LEU A 225 0.72 5.36 -5.43
N VAL A 226 1.25 6.58 -5.26
CA VAL A 226 2.40 7.07 -6.02
C VAL A 226 3.66 6.25 -5.73
N ASP A 227 3.86 5.83 -4.48
CA ASP A 227 4.97 4.95 -4.11
C ASP A 227 4.87 3.58 -4.82
N GLY A 228 3.67 3.01 -4.86
CA GLY A 228 3.38 1.82 -5.66
C GLY A 228 3.55 2.06 -7.17
N GLY A 229 3.13 3.21 -7.68
CA GLY A 229 3.26 3.59 -9.10
C GLY A 229 4.71 3.66 -9.55
N LYS A 230 5.59 4.24 -8.72
CA LYS A 230 7.04 4.27 -8.98
C LYS A 230 7.63 2.87 -9.10
N CYS A 231 7.23 1.95 -8.23
CA CYS A 231 7.70 0.57 -8.29
C CYS A 231 7.09 -0.17 -9.50
N LEU A 232 5.80 0.02 -9.75
CA LEU A 232 5.08 -0.57 -10.87
C LEU A 232 5.67 -0.13 -12.23
N ARG A 233 6.15 1.12 -12.36
CA ARG A 233 6.80 1.63 -13.59
C ARG A 233 7.99 0.79 -14.02
N MET A 234 8.73 0.21 -13.07
CA MET A 234 9.86 -0.66 -13.39
C MET A 234 9.41 -2.02 -13.95
N ALA A 235 8.23 -2.50 -13.54
CA ALA A 235 7.72 -3.84 -13.87
C ALA A 235 6.74 -3.87 -15.05
N VAL A 236 6.05 -2.78 -15.35
CA VAL A 236 5.05 -2.71 -16.43
C VAL A 236 5.68 -2.17 -17.70
N ARG A 237 5.26 -2.72 -18.85
CA ARG A 237 5.61 -2.24 -20.18
C ARG A 237 4.33 -1.96 -20.96
N TRP A 238 4.41 -0.99 -21.86
CA TRP A 238 3.34 -0.71 -22.79
C TRP A 238 3.20 -1.86 -23.77
N ARG A 239 1.95 -2.26 -24.04
CA ARG A 239 1.66 -3.08 -25.21
C ARG A 239 1.30 -2.12 -26.33
N VAL A 240 2.17 -2.01 -27.33
CA VAL A 240 1.94 -1.14 -28.49
C VAL A 240 0.67 -1.62 -29.21
N GLY A 241 -0.31 -0.73 -29.29
CA GLY A 241 -1.65 -0.99 -29.82
C GLY A 241 -2.27 0.29 -30.38
N LYS A 242 -3.48 0.16 -30.94
CA LYS A 242 -4.05 1.15 -31.88
C LYS A 242 -4.65 2.43 -31.24
N SER A 243 -4.52 2.66 -29.93
CA SER A 243 -5.29 3.70 -29.23
C SER A 243 -4.55 4.53 -28.20
N ASP A 244 -3.25 4.30 -27.97
CA ASP A 244 -2.57 4.87 -26.80
C ASP A 244 -1.64 6.02 -27.18
N LYS A 245 -1.74 7.13 -26.44
CA LYS A 245 -0.83 8.29 -26.49
C LYS A 245 0.50 7.95 -25.80
N ILE A 246 1.22 6.96 -26.32
CA ILE A 246 2.56 6.59 -25.83
C ILE A 246 3.55 7.59 -26.40
N ASN A 247 4.20 8.38 -25.54
CA ASN A 247 5.24 9.29 -25.96
C ASN A 247 6.53 8.51 -26.24
N VAL A 248 7.08 8.64 -27.45
CA VAL A 248 8.23 7.86 -27.92
C VAL A 248 9.45 8.06 -27.00
N LEU A 249 9.70 9.29 -26.56
CA LEU A 249 10.90 9.65 -25.80
C LEU A 249 10.77 9.48 -24.30
N ASN A 250 9.61 9.86 -23.75
CA ASN A 250 9.41 9.99 -22.30
C ASN A 250 8.82 8.74 -21.64
N ASP A 251 8.16 7.87 -22.38
CA ASP A 251 7.59 6.63 -21.84
C ASP A 251 8.55 5.43 -22.00
N THR A 252 8.51 4.50 -21.05
CA THR A 252 9.24 3.23 -21.11
C THR A 252 8.41 2.19 -21.87
N TRP A 253 8.47 2.20 -23.20
CA TRP A 253 7.62 1.35 -24.06
C TRP A 253 8.36 0.23 -24.81
N LEU A 254 9.68 0.32 -24.98
CA LEU A 254 10.51 -0.71 -25.65
C LEU A 254 11.32 -1.58 -24.67
N LEU A 255 12.07 -0.95 -23.77
CA LEU A 255 13.08 -1.59 -22.92
C LEU A 255 12.98 -1.09 -21.47
N ASP A 256 14.08 -1.05 -20.72
CA ASP A 256 14.08 -0.72 -19.29
C ASP A 256 14.13 0.77 -18.95
N ARG A 257 14.40 1.63 -19.95
CA ARG A 257 14.50 3.08 -19.78
C ARG A 257 13.85 3.82 -20.95
N CYS A 258 13.35 5.01 -20.70
CA CYS A 258 12.82 5.92 -21.72
C CYS A 258 13.94 6.29 -22.69
N ILE A 259 13.67 6.39 -23.99
CA ILE A 259 14.69 6.63 -25.03
C ILE A 259 15.51 7.89 -24.72
N ASN A 260 14.91 8.94 -24.17
CA ASN A 260 15.61 10.17 -23.77
C ASN A 260 16.72 9.96 -22.73
N ARG A 261 16.66 8.88 -21.93
CA ARG A 261 17.70 8.56 -20.93
C ARG A 261 18.74 7.58 -21.46
N TRP A 262 18.62 7.12 -22.69
CA TRP A 262 19.62 6.26 -23.29
C TRP A 262 20.81 7.11 -23.74
N PRO A 263 22.05 6.65 -23.51
CA PRO A 263 23.22 7.25 -24.11
C PRO A 263 23.18 6.95 -25.62
N THR A 264 22.44 7.77 -26.36
CA THR A 264 22.34 7.71 -27.81
C THR A 264 23.06 8.91 -28.41
N PHE A 265 23.75 8.68 -29.52
CA PHE A 265 24.44 9.74 -30.28
C PHE A 265 23.51 10.47 -31.26
N ILE A 266 22.18 10.33 -31.06
CA ILE A 266 21.15 10.83 -31.98
C ILE A 266 20.48 12.03 -31.32
N ASP A 267 20.32 13.12 -32.05
CA ASP A 267 19.57 14.29 -31.59
C ASP A 267 18.09 13.94 -31.41
N CYS A 268 17.70 13.70 -30.16
CA CYS A 268 16.35 13.32 -29.77
C CYS A 268 15.39 14.51 -29.71
N ASN A 269 15.84 15.75 -29.90
CA ASN A 269 14.97 16.93 -29.87
C ASN A 269 13.92 16.93 -30.99
N SER A 270 14.22 16.30 -32.13
CA SER A 270 13.29 16.16 -33.27
C SER A 270 12.11 15.22 -32.99
N LEU A 271 12.24 14.35 -31.98
CA LEU A 271 11.23 13.37 -31.59
C LEU A 271 10.38 13.84 -30.40
N ASP A 272 10.58 15.07 -29.92
CA ASP A 272 9.82 15.58 -28.79
C ASP A 272 8.36 15.83 -29.18
N GLY A 273 7.45 15.32 -28.37
CA GLY A 273 6.01 15.32 -28.67
C GLY A 273 5.54 14.28 -29.71
N VAL A 274 6.42 13.42 -30.24
CA VAL A 274 6.02 12.33 -31.15
C VAL A 274 5.39 11.19 -30.36
N TYR A 275 4.25 10.70 -30.87
CA TYR A 275 3.53 9.56 -30.29
C TYR A 275 3.73 8.31 -31.14
N VAL A 276 3.84 7.14 -30.50
CA VAL A 276 4.04 5.84 -31.18
C VAL A 276 2.95 5.57 -32.23
N GLN A 277 1.73 6.04 -32.00
CA GLN A 277 0.63 5.92 -32.95
C GLN A 277 0.93 6.58 -34.32
N GLN A 278 1.73 7.65 -34.35
CA GLN A 278 2.09 8.34 -35.60
C GLN A 278 3.08 7.55 -36.45
N LEU A 279 3.76 6.58 -35.83
CA LEU A 279 4.72 5.66 -36.46
C LEU A 279 4.06 4.34 -36.89
N LEU A 280 2.76 4.16 -36.63
CA LEU A 280 2.01 2.96 -36.98
C LEU A 280 1.07 3.24 -38.17
N LEU A 281 1.08 2.33 -39.14
CA LEU A 281 0.12 2.27 -40.22
C LEU A 281 -1.25 1.83 -39.71
N SER A 282 -2.30 2.09 -40.49
CA SER A 282 -3.69 1.68 -40.19
C SER A 282 -3.87 0.16 -40.10
N ASN A 283 -2.91 -0.64 -40.58
CA ASN A 283 -2.88 -2.10 -40.45
C ASN A 283 -2.14 -2.60 -39.20
N GLY A 284 -1.61 -1.70 -38.35
CA GLY A 284 -0.83 -2.04 -37.15
C GLY A 284 0.62 -2.43 -37.41
N LYS A 285 1.11 -2.30 -38.66
CA LYS A 285 2.54 -2.41 -38.99
C LYS A 285 3.24 -1.08 -38.79
N TRP A 286 4.55 -1.15 -38.57
CA TRP A 286 5.42 0.01 -38.51
C TRP A 286 5.51 0.70 -39.88
N ASP A 287 5.44 2.04 -39.87
CA ASP A 287 5.65 2.86 -41.06
C ASP A 287 7.16 3.04 -41.29
N CYS A 288 7.75 2.19 -42.13
CA CYS A 288 9.19 2.24 -42.44
C CYS A 288 9.63 3.54 -43.13
N THR A 289 8.70 4.39 -43.57
CA THR A 289 9.06 5.69 -44.16
C THR A 289 9.28 6.78 -43.12
N LYS A 290 8.82 6.55 -41.87
CA LYS A 290 8.91 7.49 -40.75
C LYS A 290 9.85 7.02 -39.63
N LEU A 291 10.43 5.83 -39.77
CA LEU A 291 11.42 5.23 -38.88
C LEU A 291 12.82 5.44 -39.45
#